data_AF-A0A2H0BF90-F1
#
_entry.id   AF-A0A2H0BF90-F1
#
_cell.length_a   1.000
_cell.length_b   1.000
_cell.length_c   1.000
_cell.angle_alpha   90.00
_cell.angle_beta   90.00
_cell.angle_gamma   90.00
#
_symmetry.space_group_name_H-M   'P 1'
#
loop_
_entity.id
_entity.type
_entity.pdbx_description
1 polymer ?
#
loop_
_entity_poly.entity_id
_entity_poly.type
_entity_poly.pdbx_seq_one_letter_code
_entity_poly.pdbx_strand_id
1 'polypeptide(L)'
;MRHFPELFEVLLKQRGITPEEKEDFLNPDYQKLHDPLLLPDMEKARDRVIEAIKNNEHIVVFSDYDCDGLPGAVVLSDFFTRTKYTNVSFYIPHRHNEGFGLNTGAIEEIALRGAKLMITVDCGIANAEEVAFANGKGI
;
A
#
# COMPACT_ATOMS: atom_id res chain seq x y z
N MET A 1 16.53 31.43 -15.34
CA MET A 1 15.38 31.39 -14.40
C MET A 1 14.11 31.52 -15.21
N ARG A 2 13.17 30.57 -15.06
CA ARG A 2 11.81 30.79 -15.57
C ARG A 2 11.20 31.97 -14.79
N HIS A 3 10.71 32.97 -15.51
CA HIS A 3 10.00 34.09 -14.88
C HIS A 3 8.53 33.71 -14.78
N PHE A 4 8.01 33.59 -13.56
CA PHE A 4 6.60 33.32 -13.32
C PHE A 4 5.85 34.63 -13.10
N PRO A 5 4.55 34.72 -13.48
CA PRO A 5 3.73 35.89 -13.20
C PRO A 5 3.64 36.16 -11.70
N GLU A 6 3.44 37.42 -11.29
CA GLU A 6 3.30 37.82 -9.89
C GLU A 6 2.22 37.00 -9.14
N LEU A 7 1.09 36.75 -9.81
CA LEU A 7 0.01 35.91 -9.26
C LEU A 7 0.50 34.51 -8.87
N PHE A 8 1.43 33.94 -9.62
CA PHE A 8 1.98 32.61 -9.34
C PHE A 8 2.80 32.61 -8.05
N GLU A 9 3.64 33.62 -7.83
CA GLU A 9 4.42 33.79 -6.59
C GLU A 9 3.51 33.98 -5.38
N VAL A 10 2.43 34.77 -5.54
CA VAL A 10 1.42 34.95 -4.50
C VAL A 10 0.77 33.62 -4.14
N LEU A 11 0.40 32.79 -5.12
CA LEU A 11 -0.21 31.49 -4.89
C LEU A 11 0.74 30.49 -4.19
N LEU A 12 2.03 30.51 -4.51
CA LEU A 12 3.04 29.69 -3.80
C LEU A 12 3.17 30.11 -2.34
N LYS A 13 3.28 31.42 -2.10
CA LYS A 13 3.36 31.97 -0.74
C LYS A 13 2.11 31.63 0.09
N GLN A 14 0.92 31.71 -0.50
CA GLN A 14 -0.34 31.34 0.17
C GLN A 14 -0.44 29.84 0.49
N ARG A 15 0.29 28.99 -0.24
CA ARG A 15 0.45 27.56 0.07
C ARG A 15 1.55 27.26 1.10
N GLY A 16 2.22 28.29 1.61
CA GLY A 16 3.33 28.16 2.56
C GLY A 16 4.65 27.72 1.92
N ILE A 17 4.74 27.73 0.59
CA ILE A 17 5.95 27.28 -0.12
C ILE A 17 6.94 28.44 -0.15
N THR A 18 8.13 28.21 0.40
CA THR A 18 9.21 29.20 0.44
C THR A 18 9.93 29.31 -0.90
N PRO A 19 10.63 30.43 -1.17
CA PRO A 19 11.48 30.55 -2.36
C PRO A 19 12.49 29.42 -2.52
N GLU A 20 13.00 28.88 -1.41
CA GLU A 20 13.97 27.78 -1.37
C GLU A 20 13.34 26.43 -1.76
N GLU A 21 12.10 26.17 -1.36
CA GLU A 21 11.37 24.92 -1.66
C GLU A 21 10.74 24.90 -3.05
N LYS A 22 10.62 26.06 -3.69
CA LYS A 22 9.87 26.26 -4.93
C LYS A 22 10.27 25.31 -6.06
N GLU A 23 11.57 25.11 -6.29
CA GLU A 23 12.03 24.27 -7.40
C GLU A 23 11.65 22.81 -7.18
N ASP A 24 11.91 22.29 -5.97
CA ASP A 24 11.59 20.91 -5.59
C ASP A 24 10.08 20.66 -5.56
N PHE A 25 9.28 21.66 -5.15
CA PHE A 25 7.81 21.57 -5.18
C PHE A 25 7.25 21.48 -6.61
N LEU A 26 7.77 22.30 -7.54
CA LEU A 26 7.26 22.37 -8.91
C LEU A 26 7.81 21.27 -9.82
N ASN A 27 9.00 20.77 -9.52
CA ASN A 27 9.67 19.74 -10.29
C ASN A 27 10.19 18.65 -9.32
N PRO A 28 9.29 17.85 -8.73
CA PRO A 28 9.68 16.83 -7.77
C PRO A 28 10.62 15.81 -8.42
N ASP A 29 11.73 15.53 -7.73
CA ASP A 29 12.70 14.51 -8.13
C ASP A 29 12.44 13.21 -7.38
N TYR A 30 11.85 12.23 -8.07
CA TYR A 30 11.56 10.92 -7.51
C TYR A 30 12.82 10.08 -7.20
N GLN A 31 14.03 10.56 -7.54
CA GLN A 31 15.29 9.97 -7.06
C GLN A 31 15.67 10.44 -5.66
N LYS A 32 15.05 11.54 -5.17
CA LYS A 32 15.30 12.12 -3.84
C LYS A 32 14.19 11.78 -2.84
N LEU A 33 13.65 10.56 -2.91
CA LEU A 33 12.68 10.10 -1.93
C LEU A 33 13.35 9.87 -0.57
N HIS A 34 12.57 10.06 0.49
CA HIS A 34 13.00 9.66 1.83
C HIS A 34 13.24 8.16 1.92
N ASP A 35 14.09 7.75 2.85
CA ASP A 35 14.28 6.34 3.17
C ASP A 35 12.93 5.73 3.62
N PRO A 36 12.41 4.70 2.91
CA PRO A 36 11.16 4.04 3.30
C PRO A 36 11.20 3.45 4.71
N LEU A 37 12.39 3.13 5.24
CA LEU A 37 12.56 2.59 6.59
C LEU A 37 12.22 3.60 7.70
N LEU A 38 12.02 4.88 7.35
CA LEU A 38 11.50 5.89 8.28
C LEU A 38 10.01 5.68 8.60
N LEU A 39 9.30 4.87 7.81
CA LEU A 39 7.92 4.52 8.11
C LEU A 39 7.86 3.59 9.33
N PRO A 40 6.93 3.83 10.28
CA PRO A 40 6.77 2.98 11.46
C PRO A 40 6.62 1.50 11.05
N ASP A 41 7.37 0.64 11.75
CA ASP A 41 7.36 -0.82 11.57
C ASP A 41 7.71 -1.33 10.15
N MET A 42 8.25 -0.48 9.26
CA MET A 42 8.59 -0.90 7.89
C MET A 42 9.61 -2.05 7.86
N GLU A 43 10.58 -2.07 8.76
CA GLU A 43 11.52 -3.19 8.88
C GLU A 43 10.82 -4.51 9.20
N LYS A 44 9.84 -4.47 10.14
CA LYS A 44 9.06 -5.67 10.51
C LYS A 44 8.22 -6.15 9.33
N ALA A 45 7.57 -5.23 8.61
CA ALA A 45 6.76 -5.56 7.44
C ALA A 45 7.62 -6.18 6.32
N ARG A 46 8.77 -5.56 6.01
CA ARG A 46 9.76 -6.08 5.06
C ARG A 46 10.19 -7.49 5.42
N ASP A 47 10.60 -7.70 6.67
CA ASP A 47 11.15 -8.99 7.12
C ASP A 47 10.08 -10.09 7.09
N ARG A 48 8.83 -9.77 7.44
CA ARG A 48 7.69 -10.69 7.35
C ARG A 48 7.41 -11.14 5.92
N VAL A 49 7.47 -10.22 4.95
CA VAL A 49 7.29 -10.54 3.51
C VAL A 49 8.46 -11.40 3.00
N ILE A 50 9.69 -11.07 3.38
CA ILE A 50 10.88 -11.86 3.03
C ILE A 50 10.77 -13.29 3.59
N GLU A 51 10.33 -13.43 4.83
CA GLU A 51 10.09 -14.74 5.47
C GLU A 51 9.01 -15.55 4.72
N ALA A 52 7.87 -14.93 4.38
CA ALA A 52 6.82 -15.60 3.61
C ALA A 52 7.33 -16.12 2.26
N ILE A 53 8.12 -15.31 1.55
CA ILE A 53 8.72 -15.69 0.27
C ILE A 53 9.69 -16.87 0.46
N LYS A 54 10.57 -16.81 1.47
CA LYS A 54 11.53 -17.89 1.77
C LYS A 54 10.85 -19.21 2.14
N ASN A 55 9.76 -19.14 2.88
CA ASN A 55 8.98 -20.30 3.32
C ASN A 55 7.97 -20.78 2.27
N ASN A 56 7.89 -20.11 1.12
CA ASN A 56 6.90 -20.36 0.07
C ASN A 56 5.45 -20.36 0.62
N GLU A 57 5.16 -19.47 1.56
CA GLU A 57 3.85 -19.26 2.17
C GLU A 57 2.83 -18.72 1.16
N HIS A 58 1.56 -19.10 1.18
CA HIS A 58 0.61 -18.44 0.28
C HIS A 58 0.33 -16.99 0.77
N ILE A 59 0.69 -15.99 -0.03
CA ILE A 59 0.45 -14.57 0.26
C ILE A 59 -0.83 -14.11 -0.44
N VAL A 60 -1.68 -13.36 0.25
CA VAL A 60 -2.82 -12.66 -0.37
C VAL A 60 -2.66 -11.15 -0.23
N VAL A 61 -2.68 -10.44 -1.36
CA VAL A 61 -2.79 -8.98 -1.38
C VAL A 61 -4.25 -8.61 -1.42
N PHE A 62 -4.78 -8.07 -0.32
CA PHE A 62 -6.13 -7.53 -0.23
C PHE A 62 -6.09 -6.03 -0.55
N SER A 63 -6.78 -5.59 -1.59
CA SER A 63 -6.74 -4.21 -2.05
C SER A 63 -8.12 -3.58 -2.00
N ASP A 64 -8.20 -2.29 -1.68
CA ASP A 64 -9.43 -1.55 -1.98
C ASP A 64 -9.67 -1.49 -3.50
N TYR A 65 -10.92 -1.26 -3.88
CA TYR A 65 -11.41 -1.28 -5.27
C TYR A 65 -11.24 0.05 -6.01
N ASP A 66 -10.68 1.08 -5.37
CA ASP A 66 -10.67 2.44 -5.90
C ASP A 66 -9.38 2.79 -6.67
N CYS A 67 -9.20 4.08 -6.95
CA CYS A 67 -8.09 4.59 -7.75
C CYS A 67 -6.74 4.63 -7.02
N ASP A 68 -6.68 4.46 -5.70
CA ASP A 68 -5.41 4.35 -4.96
C ASP A 68 -5.10 2.88 -4.63
N GLY A 69 -6.12 2.13 -4.18
CA GLY A 69 -6.00 0.70 -3.91
C GLY A 69 -5.50 -0.11 -5.11
N LEU A 70 -6.17 0.00 -6.27
CA LEU A 70 -5.83 -0.82 -7.44
C LEU A 70 -4.41 -0.57 -7.96
N PRO A 71 -3.93 0.67 -8.16
CA PRO A 71 -2.53 0.90 -8.51
C PRO A 71 -1.56 0.38 -7.46
N GLY A 72 -1.86 0.50 -6.17
CA GLY A 72 -1.03 -0.08 -5.10
C GLY A 72 -0.91 -1.61 -5.21
N ALA A 73 -2.00 -2.30 -5.51
CA ALA A 73 -1.98 -3.74 -5.78
C ALA A 73 -1.17 -4.08 -7.05
N VAL A 74 -1.25 -3.26 -8.10
CA VAL A 74 -0.44 -3.43 -9.31
C VAL A 74 1.05 -3.29 -9.02
N VAL A 75 1.45 -2.34 -8.17
CA VAL A 75 2.86 -2.20 -7.73
C VAL A 75 3.35 -3.47 -7.04
N LEU A 76 2.55 -4.05 -6.14
CA LEU A 76 2.89 -5.32 -5.49
C LEU A 76 2.91 -6.49 -6.48
N SER A 77 2.00 -6.51 -7.46
CA SER A 77 2.00 -7.50 -8.54
C SER A 77 3.27 -7.45 -9.39
N ASP A 78 3.73 -6.25 -9.77
CA ASP A 78 4.99 -6.08 -10.48
C ASP A 78 6.18 -6.54 -9.62
N PHE A 79 6.19 -6.20 -8.33
CA PHE A 79 7.19 -6.67 -7.38
C PHE A 79 7.28 -8.21 -7.35
N PHE A 80 6.17 -8.90 -7.08
CA PHE A 80 6.17 -10.37 -7.01
C PHE A 80 6.54 -11.02 -8.35
N THR A 81 6.12 -10.43 -9.47
CA THR A 81 6.50 -10.87 -10.82
C THR A 81 8.01 -10.79 -11.02
N ARG A 82 8.63 -9.66 -10.64
CA ARG A 82 10.09 -9.45 -10.76
C ARG A 82 10.89 -10.38 -9.86
N THR A 83 10.38 -10.69 -8.68
CA THR A 83 11.00 -11.68 -7.78
C THR A 83 10.70 -13.13 -8.20
N LYS A 84 9.90 -13.34 -9.26
CA LYS A 84 9.44 -14.66 -9.75
C LYS A 84 8.71 -15.46 -8.69
N TYR A 85 8.05 -14.77 -7.77
CA TYR A 85 7.31 -15.41 -6.70
C TYR A 85 5.87 -15.64 -7.16
N THR A 86 5.44 -16.90 -7.18
CA THR A 86 4.14 -17.29 -7.78
C THR A 86 3.10 -17.72 -6.76
N ASN A 87 3.47 -17.95 -5.50
CA ASN A 87 2.52 -18.33 -4.45
C ASN A 87 1.84 -17.09 -3.85
N VAL A 88 1.27 -16.26 -4.72
CA VAL A 88 0.60 -15.02 -4.37
C VAL A 88 -0.73 -14.92 -5.12
N SER A 89 -1.77 -14.45 -4.45
CA SER A 89 -3.04 -14.10 -5.08
C SER A 89 -3.51 -12.72 -4.64
N PHE A 90 -4.46 -12.16 -5.38
CA PHE A 90 -5.00 -10.82 -5.17
C PHE A 90 -6.49 -10.92 -4.88
N TYR A 91 -6.94 -10.13 -3.92
CA TYR A 91 -8.33 -10.02 -3.53
C TYR A 91 -8.75 -8.55 -3.61
N ILE A 92 -9.82 -8.27 -4.33
CA ILE A 92 -10.44 -6.94 -4.42
C ILE A 92 -11.91 -7.13 -4.04
N PRO A 93 -12.38 -6.53 -2.94
CA PRO A 93 -13.75 -6.72 -2.48
C PRO A 93 -14.73 -6.07 -3.44
N HIS A 94 -15.90 -6.67 -3.58
CA HIS A 94 -16.96 -6.07 -4.37
C HIS A 94 -17.65 -4.95 -3.59
N ARG A 95 -17.45 -3.70 -4.03
CA ARG A 95 -17.99 -2.48 -3.38
C ARG A 95 -19.44 -2.57 -2.89
N HIS A 96 -20.34 -3.13 -3.70
CA HIS A 96 -21.77 -3.17 -3.37
C HIS A 96 -22.19 -4.39 -2.53
N ASN A 97 -21.43 -5.48 -2.59
CA ASN A 97 -21.82 -6.74 -1.96
C ASN A 97 -21.10 -6.93 -0.62
N GLU A 98 -19.83 -6.52 -0.57
CA GLU A 98 -18.95 -6.70 0.57
C GLU A 98 -18.65 -5.37 1.29
N GLY A 99 -18.77 -4.24 0.59
CA GLY A 99 -18.49 -2.93 1.15
C GLY A 99 -17.01 -2.53 1.09
N PHE A 100 -16.63 -1.58 1.93
CA PHE A 100 -15.28 -1.03 2.03
C PHE A 100 -14.49 -1.68 3.17
N GLY A 101 -13.21 -1.95 2.92
CA GLY A 101 -12.27 -2.46 3.92
C GLY A 101 -12.32 -3.98 4.10
N LEU A 102 -11.54 -4.44 5.09
CA LEU A 102 -11.51 -5.85 5.45
C LEU A 102 -12.87 -6.31 5.95
N ASN A 103 -13.28 -7.50 5.53
CA ASN A 103 -14.50 -8.14 6.02
C ASN A 103 -14.21 -9.60 6.36
N THR A 104 -14.92 -10.13 7.35
CA THR A 104 -14.68 -11.49 7.87
C THR A 104 -14.97 -12.57 6.82
N GLY A 105 -15.91 -12.34 5.89
CA GLY A 105 -16.24 -13.30 4.83
C GLY A 105 -15.06 -13.52 3.87
N ALA A 106 -14.45 -12.42 3.40
CA ALA A 106 -13.24 -12.47 2.60
C ALA A 106 -12.08 -13.13 3.36
N ILE A 107 -11.92 -12.81 4.65
CA ILE A 107 -10.87 -13.43 5.50
C ILE A 107 -11.09 -14.95 5.62
N GLU A 108 -12.33 -15.41 5.75
CA GLU A 108 -12.63 -16.85 5.77
C GLU A 108 -12.27 -17.51 4.44
N GLU A 109 -12.64 -16.91 3.31
CA GLU A 109 -12.28 -17.41 1.98
C GLU A 109 -10.75 -17.48 1.80
N ILE A 110 -10.04 -16.44 2.23
CA ILE A 110 -8.58 -16.34 2.18
C ILE A 110 -7.94 -17.42 3.06
N ALA A 111 -8.45 -17.63 4.27
CA ALA A 111 -7.99 -18.68 5.18
C ALA A 111 -8.21 -20.08 4.59
N LEU A 112 -9.37 -20.34 3.98
CA LEU A 112 -9.71 -21.60 3.33
C LEU A 112 -8.78 -21.91 2.15
N ARG A 113 -8.29 -20.87 1.47
CA ARG A 113 -7.27 -20.99 0.41
C ARG A 113 -5.84 -21.17 0.96
N GLY A 114 -5.69 -21.33 2.28
CA GLY A 114 -4.42 -21.64 2.92
C GLY A 114 -3.44 -20.47 2.97
N ALA A 115 -3.94 -19.22 2.88
CA ALA A 115 -3.09 -18.05 3.04
C ALA A 115 -2.39 -18.06 4.41
N LYS A 116 -1.14 -17.58 4.42
CA LYS A 116 -0.29 -17.45 5.61
C LYS A 116 0.18 -16.03 5.87
N LEU A 117 0.00 -15.15 4.89
CA LEU A 117 0.24 -13.73 5.02
C LEU A 117 -0.83 -13.00 4.22
N MET A 118 -1.42 -11.97 4.83
CA MET A 118 -2.28 -11.01 4.14
C MET A 118 -1.63 -9.64 4.16
N ILE A 119 -1.59 -8.98 3.00
CA ILE A 119 -1.08 -7.62 2.84
C ILE A 119 -2.26 -6.75 2.41
N THR A 120 -2.66 -5.79 3.24
CA THR A 120 -3.72 -4.84 2.88
C THR A 120 -3.14 -3.64 2.14
N VAL A 121 -3.82 -3.20 1.09
CA VAL A 121 -3.50 -2.01 0.32
C VAL A 121 -4.70 -1.07 0.39
N ASP A 122 -4.44 0.18 0.79
CA ASP A 122 -5.43 1.25 0.93
C ASP A 122 -6.64 0.91 1.83
N CYS A 123 -6.43 0.04 2.81
CA CYS A 123 -7.44 -0.30 3.82
C CYS A 123 -6.80 -0.96 5.07
N GLY A 124 -7.63 -1.26 6.08
CA GLY A 124 -7.25 -2.12 7.21
C GLY A 124 -6.89 -1.38 8.51
N ILE A 125 -6.55 -0.08 8.47
CA ILE A 125 -6.09 0.65 9.66
C ILE A 125 -7.11 0.70 10.81
N ALA A 126 -8.41 0.68 10.48
CA ALA A 126 -9.50 0.71 11.45
C ALA A 126 -10.07 -0.69 11.77
N ASN A 127 -9.57 -1.74 11.12
CA ASN A 127 -10.15 -3.08 11.13
C ASN A 127 -9.51 -3.99 12.20
N ALA A 128 -9.41 -3.50 13.44
CA ALA A 128 -8.73 -4.24 14.51
C ALA A 128 -9.39 -5.59 14.82
N GLU A 129 -10.73 -5.66 14.75
CA GLU A 129 -11.49 -6.89 14.99
C GLU A 129 -11.27 -7.90 13.87
N GLU A 130 -11.28 -7.46 12.61
CA GLU A 130 -11.02 -8.31 11.46
C GLU A 130 -9.57 -8.81 11.43
N VAL A 131 -8.60 -7.98 11.81
CA VAL A 131 -7.19 -8.38 11.96
C VAL A 131 -7.06 -9.44 13.05
N ALA A 132 -7.71 -9.25 14.21
CA ALA A 132 -7.72 -10.25 15.28
C ALA A 132 -8.37 -11.57 14.81
N PHE A 133 -9.44 -11.49 14.02
CA PHE A 133 -10.09 -12.64 13.41
C PHE A 133 -9.17 -13.37 12.42
N ALA A 134 -8.46 -12.65 11.55
CA ALA A 134 -7.49 -13.22 10.62
C ALA A 134 -6.35 -13.95 11.36
N ASN A 135 -5.79 -13.33 12.40
CA ASN A 135 -4.78 -13.95 13.26
C ASN A 135 -5.30 -15.26 13.89
N GLY A 136 -6.57 -15.28 14.34
CA GLY A 136 -7.22 -16.48 14.87
C GLY A 136 -7.40 -17.61 13.85
N LYS A 137 -7.38 -17.30 12.55
CA LYS A 137 -7.38 -18.27 11.44
C LYS A 137 -5.96 -18.71 11.03
N GLY A 138 -4.92 -18.16 11.65
CA GLY A 138 -3.53 -18.49 11.36
C GLY A 138 -2.99 -17.84 10.08
N ILE A 139 -3.55 -16.67 9.73
CA ILE A 139 -3.04 -15.72 8.74
C ILE A 139 -2.19 -14.67 9.46
#